data_AF-B8DRS6-F1
#
_entry.id   AF-B8DRS6-F1
#
_cell.length_a   1.000
_cell.length_b   1.000
_cell.length_c   1.000
_cell.angle_alpha   90.00
_cell.angle_beta   90.00
_cell.angle_gamma   90.00
#
_symmetry.space_group_name_H-M   'P 1'
#
loop_
_entity.id
_entity.type
_entity.pdbx_description
1 polymer ?
#
loop_
_entity_poly.entity_id
_entity_poly.type
_entity_poly.pdbx_seq_one_letter_code
_entity_poly.pdbx_strand_id
1 'polypeptide(L)'
;MRPTPSPFRSGPCPLAVRAAAAALLTLLLTLALTLPQTLPLTLVFTAPPAQAAQNAVYHGNVQSHIFHQQGCTYYACKACTAVFTTRKAALDAGFRPCKVCKP
;
A
#
# COMPACT_ATOMS: atom_id res chain seq x y z
N MET A 1 46.97 72.51 23.83
CA MET A 1 47.46 72.15 22.47
C MET A 1 47.63 70.63 22.47
N ARG A 2 47.03 69.80 21.62
CA ARG A 2 46.64 69.97 20.21
C ARG A 2 45.25 69.36 19.92
N PRO A 3 44.50 69.92 18.96
CA PRO A 3 43.28 69.33 18.41
C PRO A 3 43.61 68.30 17.32
N THR A 4 42.65 67.38 17.09
CA THR A 4 42.36 66.63 15.83
C THR A 4 43.43 65.65 15.29
N PRO A 5 43.07 64.51 14.65
CA PRO A 5 41.95 64.36 13.70
C PRO A 5 41.00 63.17 13.92
N SER A 6 39.69 63.42 13.75
CA SER A 6 38.85 62.57 12.88
C SER A 6 39.32 62.84 11.44
N PRO A 7 39.22 61.93 10.44
CA PRO A 7 37.92 61.54 9.89
C PRO A 7 37.86 60.22 9.06
N PHE A 8 36.66 59.90 8.57
CA PHE A 8 36.35 59.00 7.45
C PHE A 8 36.44 57.49 7.66
N ARG A 9 35.43 57.00 8.38
CA ARG A 9 34.81 55.70 8.11
C ARG A 9 34.05 55.79 6.78
N SER A 10 34.75 55.54 5.68
CA SER A 10 34.14 55.30 4.36
C SER A 10 33.49 53.92 4.37
N GLY A 11 32.31 53.83 5.01
CA GLY A 11 31.47 52.64 4.93
C GLY A 11 30.55 52.73 3.70
N PRO A 12 30.45 51.67 2.88
CA PRO A 12 29.56 51.66 1.73
C PRO A 12 28.10 51.88 2.18
N CYS A 13 27.33 52.57 1.33
CA CYS A 13 25.96 53.01 1.58
C CYS A 13 25.08 51.88 2.18
N PRO A 14 24.29 52.16 3.24
CA PRO A 14 23.47 51.15 3.92
C PRO A 14 22.34 50.57 3.05
N LEU A 15 22.10 51.16 1.88
CA LEU A 15 21.12 50.68 0.90
C LEU A 15 21.63 49.49 0.08
N ALA A 16 22.94 49.43 -0.21
CA ALA A 16 23.52 48.36 -1.03
C ALA A 16 23.61 47.03 -0.27
N VAL A 17 23.90 47.08 1.04
CA VAL A 17 23.99 45.88 1.90
C VAL A 17 22.62 45.23 2.13
N ARG A 18 21.55 46.03 2.20
CA ARG A 18 20.18 45.53 2.39
C ARG A 18 19.60 44.90 1.11
N ALA A 19 19.95 45.44 -0.05
CA ALA A 19 19.53 44.87 -1.35
C ALA A 19 20.17 43.50 -1.62
N ALA A 20 21.46 43.33 -1.27
CA ALA A 20 22.17 42.06 -1.45
C ALA A 20 21.61 40.93 -0.54
N ALA A 21 21.27 41.26 0.71
CA ALA A 21 20.68 40.30 1.65
C ALA A 21 19.25 39.85 1.23
N ALA A 22 18.44 40.78 0.70
CA ALA A 22 17.11 40.46 0.20
C ALA A 22 17.17 39.56 -1.05
N ALA A 23 18.11 39.81 -1.97
CA ALA A 23 18.29 39.01 -3.18
C ALA A 23 18.77 37.57 -2.88
N LEU A 24 19.66 37.40 -1.90
CA LEU A 24 20.12 36.09 -1.42
C LEU A 24 18.99 35.31 -0.75
N LEU A 25 18.17 35.98 0.08
CA LEU A 25 17.05 35.34 0.77
C LEU A 25 15.95 34.91 -0.23
N THR A 26 15.66 35.72 -1.25
CA THR A 26 14.71 35.35 -2.31
C THR A 26 15.25 34.21 -3.18
N LEU A 27 16.54 34.18 -3.49
CA LEU A 27 17.15 33.11 -4.29
C LEU A 27 17.14 31.76 -3.55
N LEU A 28 17.44 31.78 -2.24
CA LEU A 28 17.38 30.60 -1.36
C LEU A 28 15.94 30.08 -1.21
N LEU A 29 14.96 30.97 -1.06
CA LEU A 29 13.55 30.59 -0.92
C LEU A 29 12.97 30.02 -2.22
N THR A 30 13.38 30.54 -3.39
CA THR A 30 12.97 29.98 -4.69
C THR A 30 13.60 28.63 -4.98
N LEU A 31 14.85 28.39 -4.58
CA LEU A 31 15.54 27.10 -4.81
C LEU A 31 14.93 25.95 -3.99
N ALA A 32 14.36 26.24 -2.81
CA ALA A 32 13.67 25.24 -1.99
C ALA A 32 12.28 24.84 -2.53
N LEU A 33 11.63 25.71 -3.32
CA LEU A 33 10.25 25.50 -3.77
C LEU A 33 10.15 24.78 -5.13
N THR A 34 11.26 24.61 -5.85
CA THR A 34 11.29 23.98 -7.18
C THR A 34 11.85 22.55 -7.17
N LEU A 35 11.93 21.87 -6.03
CA LEU A 35 12.20 20.43 -6.02
C LEU A 35 10.94 19.68 -6.49
N PRO A 36 10.96 18.97 -7.63
CA PRO A 36 9.88 18.05 -7.96
C PRO A 36 9.96 16.87 -6.99
N GLN A 37 9.00 16.80 -6.05
CA GLN A 37 8.78 15.66 -5.18
C GLN A 37 8.27 14.50 -6.04
N THR A 38 9.19 13.79 -6.70
CA THR A 38 8.90 12.60 -7.48
C THR A 38 8.61 11.41 -6.56
N LEU A 39 7.71 10.55 -7.06
CA LEU A 39 7.27 9.23 -6.56
C LEU A 39 6.16 9.22 -5.50
N PRO A 40 4.89 9.08 -5.91
CA PRO A 40 4.04 8.10 -5.28
C PRO A 40 4.44 6.71 -5.81
N LEU A 41 5.33 6.05 -5.07
CA LEU A 41 5.54 4.60 -5.15
C LEU A 41 4.34 3.89 -4.50
N THR A 42 3.13 4.12 -5.02
CA THR A 42 1.98 3.28 -4.65
C THR A 42 1.96 2.11 -5.61
N LEU A 43 2.68 1.06 -5.20
CA LEU A 43 2.42 -0.30 -5.63
C LEU A 43 0.92 -0.52 -5.58
N VAL A 44 0.27 -0.51 -6.75
CA VAL A 44 -1.09 -1.00 -6.88
C VAL A 44 -0.95 -2.51 -6.68
N PHE A 45 -1.07 -2.96 -5.44
CA PHE A 45 -1.42 -4.34 -5.16
C PHE A 45 -2.81 -4.55 -5.75
N THR A 46 -2.87 -4.87 -7.03
CA THR A 46 -4.04 -5.51 -7.60
C THR A 46 -4.12 -6.87 -6.91
N ALA A 47 -4.89 -6.91 -5.80
CA ALA A 47 -5.34 -8.17 -5.25
C ALA A 47 -5.93 -8.97 -6.42
N PRO A 48 -5.60 -10.28 -6.56
CA PRO A 48 -6.22 -11.09 -7.58
C PRO A 48 -7.74 -10.94 -7.43
N PRO A 49 -8.52 -10.87 -8.53
CA PRO A 49 -9.96 -10.86 -8.41
C PRO A 49 -10.32 -12.06 -7.54
N ALA A 50 -10.84 -11.80 -6.34
CA ALA A 50 -11.45 -12.83 -5.54
C ALA A 50 -12.48 -13.44 -6.48
N GLN A 51 -12.21 -14.64 -7.01
CA GLN A 51 -13.18 -15.34 -7.83
C GLN A 51 -14.44 -15.30 -7.00
N ALA A 52 -15.49 -14.65 -7.51
CA ALA A 52 -16.76 -14.58 -6.84
C ALA A 52 -17.13 -16.03 -6.55
N ALA A 53 -16.92 -16.45 -5.29
CA ALA A 53 -17.27 -17.75 -4.81
C ALA A 53 -18.78 -17.73 -4.82
N GLN A 54 -19.35 -18.13 -5.96
CA GLN A 54 -20.78 -18.19 -6.15
C GLN A 54 -21.30 -19.27 -5.21
N ASN A 55 -21.58 -18.89 -3.96
CA ASN A 55 -22.23 -19.69 -2.92
C ASN A 55 -21.93 -21.19 -3.01
N ALA A 56 -20.66 -21.56 -3.24
CA ALA A 56 -20.27 -22.95 -3.43
C ALA A 56 -20.12 -23.53 -2.03
N VAL A 57 -21.25 -23.88 -1.43
CA VAL A 57 -21.26 -24.60 -0.17
C VAL A 57 -20.75 -26.00 -0.47
N TYR A 58 -19.58 -26.34 0.05
CA TYR A 58 -19.00 -27.67 -0.07
C TYR A 58 -19.38 -28.51 1.13
N HIS A 59 -19.72 -29.77 0.91
CA HIS A 59 -19.96 -30.74 1.96
C HIS A 59 -18.81 -31.75 2.03
N GLY A 60 -18.21 -31.87 3.21
CA GLY A 60 -17.09 -32.76 3.53
C GLY A 60 -17.55 -33.99 4.29
N ASN A 61 -17.17 -35.16 3.80
CA ASN A 61 -17.32 -36.42 4.52
C ASN A 61 -16.28 -36.50 5.65
N VAL A 62 -16.73 -36.49 6.90
CA VAL A 62 -15.86 -36.51 8.08
C VAL A 62 -15.14 -37.85 8.30
N GLN A 63 -15.58 -38.94 7.65
CA GLN A 63 -14.95 -40.25 7.75
C GLN A 63 -13.84 -40.44 6.71
N SER A 64 -14.07 -39.98 5.47
CA SER A 64 -13.11 -40.17 4.36
C SER A 64 -12.26 -38.93 4.06
N HIS A 65 -12.58 -37.80 4.71
CA HIS A 65 -12.00 -36.48 4.44
C HIS A 65 -12.08 -36.10 2.96
N ILE A 66 -13.19 -36.40 2.29
CA ILE A 66 -13.44 -36.00 0.90
C ILE A 66 -14.54 -34.94 0.89
N PHE A 67 -14.34 -33.84 0.17
CA PHE A 67 -15.38 -32.82 -0.01
C PHE A 67 -15.94 -32.76 -1.42
N HIS A 68 -17.20 -32.34 -1.51
CA HIS A 68 -18.03 -32.33 -2.71
C HIS A 68 -18.65 -30.94 -2.91
N GLN A 69 -18.80 -30.51 -4.17
CA GLN A 69 -19.59 -29.32 -4.52
C GLN A 69 -21.05 -29.66 -4.83
N GLN A 70 -21.92 -28.65 -4.80
CA GLN A 70 -23.32 -28.79 -5.22
C GLN A 70 -23.38 -29.41 -6.63
N GLY A 71 -24.29 -30.39 -6.80
CA GLY A 71 -24.42 -31.15 -8.05
C GLY A 71 -23.60 -32.45 -8.11
N CYS A 72 -22.75 -32.73 -7.13
CA CYS A 72 -22.13 -34.06 -7.02
C CYS A 72 -23.15 -35.10 -6.54
N THR A 73 -23.14 -36.30 -7.13
CA THR A 73 -23.96 -37.45 -6.70
C THR A 73 -23.77 -37.80 -5.22
N TYR A 74 -22.57 -37.53 -4.67
CA TYR A 74 -22.22 -37.82 -3.28
C TYR A 74 -22.33 -36.62 -2.34
N TYR A 75 -22.86 -35.49 -2.81
CA TYR A 75 -22.92 -34.24 -2.04
C TYR A 75 -23.68 -34.40 -0.71
N ALA A 76 -24.82 -35.08 -0.72
CA ALA A 76 -25.72 -35.26 0.43
C ALA A 76 -25.51 -36.60 1.16
N CYS A 77 -24.26 -37.09 1.22
CA CYS A 77 -23.99 -38.36 1.92
C CYS A 77 -24.22 -38.24 3.44
N LYS A 78 -24.55 -39.33 4.13
CA LYS A 78 -24.84 -39.32 5.58
C LYS A 78 -23.67 -38.79 6.44
N ALA A 79 -22.44 -39.05 6.01
CA ALA A 79 -21.23 -38.59 6.69
C ALA A 79 -20.77 -37.20 6.21
N CYS A 80 -21.44 -36.60 5.24
CA CYS A 80 -21.10 -35.32 4.62
C CYS A 80 -21.61 -34.14 5.49
N THR A 81 -21.16 -34.10 6.74
CA THR A 81 -21.63 -33.17 7.78
C THR A 81 -20.73 -31.95 7.96
N ALA A 82 -19.48 -31.99 7.48
CA ALA A 82 -18.63 -30.80 7.46
C ALA A 82 -19.07 -29.87 6.32
N VAL A 83 -19.18 -28.57 6.60
CA VAL A 83 -19.63 -27.59 5.61
C VAL A 83 -18.55 -26.53 5.44
N PHE A 84 -18.16 -26.27 4.19
CA PHE A 84 -17.14 -25.26 3.85
C PHE A 84 -17.70 -24.26 2.86
N THR A 85 -17.38 -22.98 3.05
CA THR A 85 -17.80 -21.90 2.15
C THR A 85 -16.83 -21.69 0.99
N THR A 86 -15.61 -22.21 1.10
CA THR A 86 -14.58 -22.11 0.07
C THR A 86 -13.82 -23.42 -0.05
N ARG A 87 -13.31 -23.68 -1.26
CA ARG A 87 -12.42 -24.82 -1.52
C ARG A 87 -11.19 -24.78 -0.62
N LYS A 88 -10.62 -23.58 -0.42
CA LYS A 88 -9.41 -23.42 0.40
C LYS A 88 -9.68 -23.79 1.86
N ALA A 89 -10.81 -23.39 2.42
CA ALA A 89 -11.18 -23.80 3.79
C ALA A 89 -11.27 -25.33 3.95
N ALA A 90 -11.80 -26.03 2.95
CA ALA A 90 -11.84 -27.50 2.97
C ALA A 90 -10.43 -28.12 2.92
N LEU A 91 -9.55 -27.58 2.06
CA LEU A 91 -8.16 -28.03 1.95
C LEU A 91 -7.37 -27.75 3.23
N ASP A 92 -7.51 -26.55 3.80
CA ASP A 92 -6.86 -26.13 5.05
C ASP A 92 -7.34 -26.99 6.24
N ALA A 93 -8.59 -27.47 6.20
CA ALA A 93 -9.14 -28.42 7.17
C ALA A 93 -8.69 -29.88 6.94
N GLY A 94 -7.83 -30.15 5.95
CA GLY A 94 -7.29 -31.48 5.66
C GLY A 94 -8.17 -32.36 4.76
N PHE A 95 -9.22 -31.80 4.15
CA PHE A 95 -10.07 -32.54 3.22
C PHE A 95 -9.48 -32.53 1.82
N ARG A 96 -9.71 -33.63 1.09
CA ARG A 96 -9.29 -33.84 -0.28
C ARG A 96 -10.47 -33.62 -1.25
N PRO A 97 -10.23 -33.06 -2.44
CA PRO A 97 -11.29 -32.86 -3.42
C PRO A 97 -11.76 -34.21 -3.98
N CYS A 98 -13.07 -34.33 -4.19
CA CYS A 98 -13.65 -35.48 -4.86
C CYS A 98 -13.14 -35.57 -6.31
N LYS A 99 -12.65 -36.75 -6.72
CA LYS A 99 -12.16 -37.00 -8.08
C LYS A 99 -13.27 -36.98 -9.15
N VAL A 100 -14.53 -37.16 -8.75
CA VAL A 100 -15.69 -37.19 -9.64
C VAL A 100 -16.13 -35.77 -9.98
N CYS A 101 -16.51 -34.98 -8.97
CA CYS A 101 -17.02 -33.62 -9.20
C CYS A 101 -15.93 -32.56 -9.36
N LYS A 102 -14.66 -32.89 -9.09
CA LYS A 102 -13.46 -32.02 -9.26
C LYS A 102 -13.72 -30.56 -8.85
N PRO A 103 -14.11 -30.33 -7.58
CA PRO A 103 -14.32 -28.99 -7.04
C PRO A 103 -13.01 -28.19 -6.97
#